data_AF-A0A194WSB1-F1
#
_entry.id   AF-A0A194WSB1-F1
#
_cell.length_a   1.000
_cell.length_b   1.000
_cell.length_c   1.000
_cell.angle_alpha   90.00
_cell.angle_beta   90.00
_cell.angle_gamma   90.00
#
_symmetry.space_group_name_H-M   'P 1'
#
loop_
_entity.id
_entity.type
_entity.pdbx_description
1 polymer ?
#
loop_
_entity_poly.entity_id
_entity_poly.type
_entity_poly.pdbx_seq_one_letter_code
_entity_poly.pdbx_strand_id
1 'polypeptide(L)'
;MQPATSAYQQDPLVEARLNKHQHAAVACLLTHEFHKLDPATGDASCQVRAIIVLIFHQNLKKWLDDIWDNAVKLSQDYNYTHLGDKPDTKTKTITEIQGADHSKDFDDLVNVVRDFLGEEDFELLGLTYSLCAAGIAGLDEFDIDFRHRSNNLWGSHEKSLKARLAKLSCATFIKFAEEVHSNGKLIDVLQETRSVIKNEGADDVPVLSIQATFLTALAILYARGIPIVNSIIRIQINGDGQSQHHTYTFGNARSFIYLANHQTGKFELLKNPSPEQKCCPAFYIKSWSTYHANSTSKSLYSPDHKLYYHDFAKISLLWAVIVYSAAHPPFSRRAERVDLDLTSAYEGIDGTIQSDLALQHDRFDLEGLNYENLVSRSSDRPGPNLATKHKFALEVANQHQLNEECQFVRMGAPSTECTWRITKPIDWQIAHASAATVSWVDNRLEGLAERHRKASNAIIGRFVFSLGKLGASHVDRSRATELHNTKKETVRRKNYLADYPQNESLLNR
;
A
#
# COMPACT_ATOMS: atom_id res chain seq x y z
N MET A 1 -19.06 -20.48 24.69
CA MET A 1 -19.41 -19.05 24.76
C MET A 1 -19.66 -18.58 23.34
N GLN A 2 -20.87 -18.13 23.01
CA GLN A 2 -21.08 -17.42 21.74
C GLN A 2 -20.24 -16.13 21.78
N PRO A 3 -19.46 -15.81 20.74
CA PRO A 3 -18.77 -14.53 20.69
C PRO A 3 -19.83 -13.42 20.75
N ALA A 4 -19.63 -12.44 21.62
CA ALA A 4 -20.52 -11.28 21.69
C ALA A 4 -20.59 -10.65 20.29
N THR A 5 -21.80 -10.57 19.72
CA THR A 5 -22.03 -9.82 18.48
C THR A 5 -21.49 -8.42 18.66
N SER A 6 -20.59 -8.02 17.79
CA SER A 6 -19.92 -6.73 17.86
C SER A 6 -20.96 -5.60 17.83
N ALA A 7 -20.72 -4.52 18.59
CA ALA A 7 -21.70 -3.43 18.76
C ALA A 7 -22.19 -2.79 17.44
N TYR A 8 -21.40 -2.89 16.36
CA TYR A 8 -21.78 -2.38 15.04
C TYR A 8 -22.75 -3.29 14.28
N GLN A 9 -22.80 -4.59 14.60
CA GLN A 9 -23.75 -5.56 14.01
C GLN A 9 -25.18 -5.37 14.54
N GLN A 10 -25.37 -4.53 15.57
CA GLN A 10 -26.68 -4.23 16.15
C GLN A 10 -27.29 -2.93 15.59
N ASP A 11 -26.56 -2.20 14.74
CA ASP A 11 -27.03 -0.98 14.09
C ASP A 11 -27.55 -1.32 12.67
N PRO A 12 -28.88 -1.28 12.42
CA PRO A 12 -29.45 -1.69 11.13
C PRO A 12 -28.95 -0.86 9.94
N LEU A 13 -28.54 0.39 10.17
CA LEU A 13 -27.99 1.24 9.12
C LEU A 13 -26.57 0.80 8.74
N VAL A 14 -25.78 0.40 9.73
CA VAL A 14 -24.43 -0.15 9.51
C VAL A 14 -24.52 -1.49 8.81
N GLU A 15 -25.40 -2.38 9.27
CA GLU A 15 -25.62 -3.69 8.67
C GLU A 15 -26.06 -3.58 7.20
N ALA A 16 -27.09 -2.78 6.91
CA ALA A 16 -27.55 -2.56 5.54
C ALA A 16 -26.43 -2.03 4.63
N ARG A 17 -25.60 -1.12 5.16
CA ARG A 17 -24.47 -0.55 4.41
C ARG A 17 -23.37 -1.57 4.17
N LEU A 18 -23.01 -2.37 5.19
CA LEU A 18 -22.02 -3.44 5.05
C LEU A 18 -22.48 -4.48 4.02
N ASN A 19 -23.76 -4.87 4.04
CA ASN A 19 -24.31 -5.78 3.04
C ASN A 19 -24.16 -5.21 1.62
N LYS A 20 -24.54 -3.96 1.38
CA LYS A 20 -24.31 -3.30 0.08
C LYS A 20 -22.82 -3.27 -0.30
N HIS A 21 -21.95 -2.96 0.66
CA HIS A 21 -20.52 -2.90 0.42
C HIS A 21 -19.90 -4.27 0.13
N GLN A 22 -20.43 -5.37 0.66
CA GLN A 22 -20.01 -6.72 0.30
C GLN A 22 -20.32 -7.03 -1.17
N HIS A 23 -21.51 -6.66 -1.66
CA HIS A 23 -21.88 -6.80 -3.08
C HIS A 23 -20.92 -6.01 -3.97
N ALA A 24 -20.68 -4.74 -3.63
CA ALA A 24 -19.71 -3.91 -4.35
C ALA A 24 -18.29 -4.47 -4.29
N ALA A 25 -17.90 -5.08 -3.18
CA ALA A 25 -16.57 -5.67 -3.03
C ALA A 25 -16.37 -6.89 -3.93
N VAL A 26 -17.39 -7.76 -4.07
CA VAL A 26 -17.38 -8.87 -5.03
C VAL A 26 -17.27 -8.35 -6.47
N ALA A 27 -18.07 -7.35 -6.83
CA ALA A 27 -18.01 -6.76 -8.17
C ALA A 27 -16.61 -6.18 -8.46
N CYS A 28 -16.02 -5.45 -7.50
CA CYS A 28 -14.69 -4.89 -7.63
C CYS A 28 -13.60 -5.97 -7.75
N LEU A 29 -13.73 -7.06 -6.98
CA LEU A 29 -12.78 -8.18 -7.03
C LEU A 29 -12.76 -8.80 -8.43
N LEU A 30 -13.94 -9.16 -8.97
CA LEU A 30 -14.09 -9.82 -10.26
C LEU A 30 -13.75 -8.91 -11.46
N THR A 31 -13.93 -7.60 -11.34
CA THR A 31 -13.66 -6.62 -12.41
C THR A 31 -12.28 -5.96 -12.31
N HIS A 32 -11.42 -6.45 -11.43
CA HIS A 32 -10.07 -5.91 -11.18
C HIS A 32 -10.04 -4.44 -10.69
N GLU A 33 -11.12 -3.94 -10.09
CA GLU A 33 -11.14 -2.62 -9.44
C GLU A 33 -10.50 -2.65 -8.03
N PHE A 34 -9.33 -3.29 -7.92
CA PHE A 34 -8.65 -3.55 -6.65
C PHE A 34 -8.31 -2.29 -5.84
N HIS A 35 -8.15 -1.14 -6.51
CA HIS A 35 -7.94 0.15 -5.85
C HIS A 35 -9.12 0.59 -4.96
N LYS A 36 -10.31 -0.04 -5.11
CA LYS A 36 -11.46 0.16 -4.22
C LYS A 36 -11.49 -0.83 -3.05
N LEU A 37 -10.58 -1.80 -3.01
CA LEU A 37 -10.44 -2.85 -1.98
C LEU A 37 -9.18 -2.66 -1.12
N ASP A 38 -8.53 -1.51 -1.22
CA ASP A 38 -7.29 -1.21 -0.53
C ASP A 38 -7.46 -0.03 0.43
N PRO A 39 -8.03 -0.26 1.63
CA PRO A 39 -8.24 0.79 2.58
C PRO A 39 -6.90 1.19 3.24
N ALA A 40 -6.45 2.40 2.98
CA ALA A 40 -5.33 3.03 3.68
C ALA A 40 -5.75 3.48 5.09
N THR A 41 -5.91 2.53 6.01
CA THR A 41 -6.35 2.77 7.41
C THR A 41 -5.24 3.32 8.30
N GLY A 42 -4.00 3.37 7.82
CA GLY A 42 -2.84 3.86 8.56
C GLY A 42 -2.31 2.88 9.61
N ASP A 43 -2.73 1.62 9.55
CA ASP A 43 -2.00 0.49 10.13
C ASP A 43 -1.01 -0.07 9.09
N ALA A 44 -0.01 -0.82 9.54
CA ALA A 44 0.95 -1.51 8.67
C ALA A 44 0.33 -2.75 7.97
N SER A 45 -0.99 -2.79 7.81
CA SER A 45 -1.70 -3.94 7.24
C SER A 45 -2.09 -3.74 5.78
N CYS A 46 -1.69 -2.66 5.12
CA CYS A 46 -1.96 -2.48 3.68
C CYS A 46 -1.30 -3.56 2.83
N GLN A 47 -0.07 -3.95 3.16
CA GLN A 47 0.65 -5.06 2.53
C GLN A 47 -0.12 -6.37 2.66
N VAL A 48 -0.67 -6.61 3.85
CA VAL A 48 -1.44 -7.82 4.19
C VAL A 48 -2.68 -7.92 3.31
N ARG A 49 -3.46 -6.84 3.25
CA ARG A 49 -4.75 -6.81 2.54
C ARG A 49 -4.61 -6.95 1.04
N ALA A 50 -3.60 -6.30 0.45
CA ALA A 50 -3.29 -6.45 -0.97
C ALA A 50 -3.10 -7.92 -1.37
N ILE A 51 -2.38 -8.67 -0.54
CA ILE A 51 -2.10 -10.09 -0.79
C ILE A 51 -3.35 -10.93 -0.62
N ILE A 52 -4.12 -10.69 0.43
CA ILE A 52 -5.39 -11.38 0.65
C ILE A 52 -6.32 -11.20 -0.55
N VAL A 53 -6.50 -9.96 -1.02
CA VAL A 53 -7.33 -9.64 -2.19
C VAL A 53 -6.84 -10.37 -3.45
N LEU A 54 -5.53 -10.40 -3.70
CA LEU A 54 -4.96 -11.11 -4.85
C LEU A 54 -5.16 -12.63 -4.77
N ILE A 55 -5.04 -13.22 -3.59
CA ILE A 55 -5.25 -14.65 -3.37
C ILE A 55 -6.73 -15.01 -3.49
N PHE A 56 -7.62 -14.21 -2.91
CA PHE A 56 -9.07 -14.37 -3.09
C PHE A 56 -9.42 -14.35 -4.57
N HIS A 57 -8.92 -13.36 -5.31
CA HIS A 57 -9.13 -13.28 -6.76
C HIS A 57 -8.58 -14.52 -7.49
N GLN A 58 -7.33 -14.91 -7.25
CA GLN A 58 -6.70 -16.05 -7.93
C GLN A 58 -7.45 -17.36 -7.67
N ASN A 59 -7.80 -17.61 -6.41
CA ASN A 59 -8.52 -18.82 -6.00
C ASN A 59 -9.94 -18.83 -6.57
N LEU A 60 -10.64 -17.69 -6.52
CA LEU A 60 -11.99 -17.57 -7.04
C LEU A 60 -12.01 -17.74 -8.56
N LYS A 61 -11.04 -17.16 -9.28
CA LYS A 61 -10.90 -17.36 -10.73
C LYS A 61 -10.72 -18.83 -11.10
N LYS A 62 -9.89 -19.55 -10.36
CA LYS A 62 -9.68 -20.99 -10.56
C LYS A 62 -10.95 -21.79 -10.24
N TRP A 63 -11.71 -21.39 -9.23
CA TRP A 63 -12.91 -22.10 -8.80
C TRP A 63 -14.11 -21.85 -9.73
N LEU A 64 -14.24 -20.63 -10.25
CA LEU A 64 -15.29 -20.22 -11.18
C LEU A 64 -14.91 -20.43 -12.66
N ASP A 65 -13.85 -21.18 -13.00
CA ASP A 65 -13.25 -21.21 -14.34
C ASP A 65 -14.30 -21.34 -15.48
N ASP A 66 -15.27 -22.25 -15.32
CA ASP A 66 -16.33 -22.51 -16.30
C ASP A 66 -17.34 -21.36 -16.46
N ILE A 67 -17.49 -20.49 -15.45
CA ILE A 67 -18.48 -19.40 -15.41
C ILE A 67 -17.84 -18.02 -15.20
N TRP A 68 -16.51 -17.91 -15.26
CA TRP A 68 -15.77 -16.70 -14.92
C TRP A 68 -16.23 -15.50 -15.75
N ASP A 69 -16.32 -15.65 -17.07
CA ASP A 69 -16.73 -14.55 -17.95
C ASP A 69 -18.14 -14.05 -17.66
N ASN A 70 -19.06 -14.96 -17.31
CA ASN A 70 -20.40 -14.58 -16.89
C ASN A 70 -20.40 -13.86 -15.53
N ALA A 71 -19.61 -14.34 -14.57
CA ALA A 71 -19.46 -13.69 -13.26
C ALA A 71 -18.87 -12.28 -13.38
N VAL A 72 -17.88 -12.10 -14.26
CA VAL A 72 -17.31 -10.78 -14.58
C VAL A 72 -18.37 -9.88 -15.22
N LYS A 73 -19.16 -10.38 -16.18
CA LYS A 73 -20.22 -9.60 -16.82
C LYS A 73 -21.28 -9.14 -15.82
N LEU A 74 -21.80 -10.03 -14.98
CA LEU A 74 -22.76 -9.68 -13.93
C LEU A 74 -22.20 -8.61 -12.98
N SER A 75 -20.92 -8.70 -12.66
CA SER A 75 -20.21 -7.70 -11.84
C SER A 75 -20.05 -6.35 -12.52
N GLN A 76 -19.81 -6.33 -13.84
CA GLN A 76 -19.77 -5.11 -14.63
C GLN A 76 -21.15 -4.44 -14.70
N ASP A 77 -22.20 -5.24 -14.91
CA ASP A 77 -23.59 -4.77 -14.93
C ASP A 77 -23.97 -4.15 -13.58
N TYR A 78 -23.63 -4.81 -12.45
CA TYR A 78 -23.80 -4.24 -11.12
C TYR A 78 -23.08 -2.88 -10.99
N ASN A 79 -21.79 -2.83 -11.33
CA ASN A 79 -21.02 -1.59 -11.24
C ASN A 79 -21.62 -0.47 -12.09
N TYR A 80 -22.08 -0.78 -13.31
CA TYR A 80 -22.70 0.18 -14.23
C TYR A 80 -23.99 0.75 -13.65
N THR A 81 -24.88 -0.08 -13.11
CA THR A 81 -26.13 0.36 -12.50
C THR A 81 -25.89 1.32 -11.33
N HIS A 82 -24.83 1.08 -10.56
CA HIS A 82 -24.49 1.88 -9.38
C HIS A 82 -23.55 3.08 -9.63
N LEU A 83 -23.17 3.38 -10.88
CA LEU A 83 -22.32 4.55 -11.20
C LEU A 83 -22.94 5.89 -10.77
N GLY A 84 -24.27 5.99 -10.84
CA GLY A 84 -25.03 7.21 -10.52
C GLY A 84 -25.44 7.35 -9.05
N ASP A 85 -25.11 6.35 -8.23
CA ASP A 85 -25.52 6.35 -6.83
C ASP A 85 -24.98 7.58 -6.09
N LYS A 86 -25.80 8.11 -5.17
CA LYS A 86 -25.32 9.15 -4.26
C LYS A 86 -24.04 8.66 -3.57
N PRO A 87 -22.98 9.48 -3.47
CA PRO A 87 -21.77 9.09 -2.76
C PRO A 87 -22.08 8.68 -1.32
N ASP A 88 -21.38 7.67 -0.80
CA ASP A 88 -21.59 7.19 0.59
C ASP A 88 -21.35 8.26 1.66
N THR A 89 -20.57 9.29 1.32
CA THR A 89 -20.28 10.45 2.16
C THR A 89 -21.49 11.38 2.34
N LYS A 90 -22.59 11.19 1.60
CA LYS A 90 -23.84 11.92 1.80
C LYS A 90 -24.78 11.11 2.71
N THR A 91 -25.64 11.80 3.46
CA THR A 91 -26.70 11.17 4.25
C THR A 91 -27.61 10.35 3.34
N LYS A 92 -27.80 9.06 3.68
CA LYS A 92 -28.71 8.12 3.01
C LYS A 92 -29.64 7.51 4.06
N THR A 93 -30.89 7.29 3.68
CA THR A 93 -31.86 6.48 4.43
C THR A 93 -31.56 4.99 4.28
N ILE A 94 -32.11 4.15 5.16
CA ILE A 94 -31.98 2.68 5.06
C ILE A 94 -32.55 2.19 3.73
N THR A 95 -33.70 2.72 3.30
CA THR A 95 -34.32 2.37 2.01
C THR A 95 -33.44 2.74 0.82
N GLU A 96 -32.75 3.89 0.85
CA GLU A 96 -31.78 4.28 -0.19
C GLU A 96 -30.50 3.41 -0.19
N ILE A 97 -30.20 2.72 0.92
CA ILE A 97 -29.06 1.80 1.02
C ILE A 97 -29.48 0.40 0.57
N GLN A 98 -30.67 -0.06 0.96
CA GLN A 98 -31.19 -1.40 0.66
C GLN A 98 -31.81 -1.52 -0.74
N GLY A 99 -32.29 -0.43 -1.32
CA GLY A 99 -32.94 -0.41 -2.64
C GLY A 99 -31.95 -0.49 -3.81
N ALA A 100 -31.14 -1.53 -3.88
CA ALA A 100 -30.19 -1.72 -4.97
C ALA A 100 -30.90 -2.38 -6.17
N ASP A 101 -31.03 -1.63 -7.26
CA ASP A 101 -31.52 -2.09 -8.57
C ASP A 101 -30.47 -3.00 -9.24
N HIS A 102 -30.27 -4.22 -8.75
CA HIS A 102 -29.42 -5.20 -9.44
C HIS A 102 -30.12 -6.55 -9.62
N SER A 103 -29.58 -7.37 -10.51
CA SER A 103 -30.22 -8.63 -10.89
C SER A 103 -30.12 -9.67 -9.77
N LYS A 104 -31.15 -10.51 -9.65
CA LYS A 104 -31.11 -11.69 -8.79
C LYS A 104 -29.93 -12.61 -9.12
N ASP A 105 -29.56 -12.71 -10.39
CA ASP A 105 -28.39 -13.50 -10.82
C ASP A 105 -27.09 -13.00 -10.18
N PHE A 106 -26.96 -11.69 -9.92
CA PHE A 106 -25.82 -11.14 -9.21
C PHE A 106 -25.88 -11.46 -7.70
N ASP A 107 -27.07 -11.42 -7.09
CA ASP A 107 -27.23 -11.87 -5.69
C ASP A 107 -26.84 -13.34 -5.53
N ASP A 108 -27.28 -14.19 -6.45
CA ASP A 108 -26.95 -15.61 -6.47
C ASP A 108 -25.43 -15.81 -6.63
N LEU A 109 -24.78 -15.02 -7.50
CA LEU A 109 -23.31 -14.99 -7.61
C LEU A 109 -22.64 -14.55 -6.29
N VAL A 110 -23.15 -13.53 -5.62
CA VAL A 110 -22.59 -13.05 -4.34
C VAL A 110 -22.68 -14.13 -3.26
N ASN A 111 -23.79 -14.87 -3.19
CA ASN A 111 -23.95 -15.99 -2.26
C ASN A 111 -22.96 -17.13 -2.60
N VAL A 112 -22.79 -17.44 -3.88
CA VAL A 112 -21.80 -18.41 -4.36
C VAL A 112 -20.36 -18.03 -3.94
N VAL A 113 -20.00 -16.74 -4.04
CA VAL A 113 -18.70 -16.23 -3.57
C VAL A 113 -18.58 -16.28 -2.05
N ARG A 114 -19.66 -15.97 -1.31
CA ARG A 114 -19.70 -16.06 0.15
C ARG A 114 -19.47 -17.48 0.64
N ASP A 115 -20.15 -18.46 0.05
CA ASP A 115 -20.00 -19.87 0.38
C ASP A 115 -18.58 -20.37 0.11
N PHE A 116 -17.95 -19.89 -0.98
CA PHE A 116 -16.57 -20.23 -1.33
C PHE A 116 -15.55 -19.66 -0.34
N LEU A 117 -15.64 -18.37 0.00
CA LEU A 117 -14.69 -17.72 0.92
C LEU A 117 -14.93 -18.13 2.38
N GLY A 118 -16.18 -18.38 2.75
CA GLY A 118 -16.62 -18.47 4.14
C GLY A 118 -16.89 -17.09 4.74
N GLU A 119 -17.69 -17.07 5.81
CA GLU A 119 -18.26 -15.84 6.40
C GLU A 119 -17.19 -14.81 6.81
N GLU A 120 -16.10 -15.24 7.44
CA GLU A 120 -15.07 -14.32 7.94
C GLU A 120 -14.26 -13.66 6.83
N ASP A 121 -13.86 -14.42 5.81
CA ASP A 121 -13.10 -13.92 4.66
C ASP A 121 -14.00 -13.06 3.74
N PHE A 122 -15.29 -13.39 3.64
CA PHE A 122 -16.29 -12.57 2.96
C PHE A 122 -16.57 -11.25 3.71
N GLU A 123 -16.67 -11.27 5.05
CA GLU A 123 -16.77 -10.07 5.88
C GLU A 123 -15.53 -9.18 5.70
N LEU A 124 -14.34 -9.78 5.72
CA LEU A 124 -13.08 -9.06 5.47
C LEU A 124 -13.13 -8.31 4.13
N LEU A 125 -13.55 -8.98 3.06
CA LEU A 125 -13.65 -8.38 1.72
C LEU A 125 -14.61 -7.18 1.74
N GLY A 126 -15.80 -7.31 2.34
CA GLY A 126 -16.74 -6.19 2.49
C GLY A 126 -16.20 -5.03 3.32
N LEU A 127 -15.45 -5.32 4.40
CA LEU A 127 -14.81 -4.31 5.24
C LEU A 127 -13.69 -3.56 4.50
N THR A 128 -12.95 -4.23 3.62
CA THR A 128 -11.92 -3.56 2.81
C THR A 128 -12.53 -2.48 1.91
N TYR A 129 -13.60 -2.80 1.19
CA TYR A 129 -14.35 -1.85 0.38
C TYR A 129 -14.93 -0.73 1.24
N SER A 130 -15.58 -1.09 2.36
CA SER A 130 -16.24 -0.17 3.28
C SER A 130 -15.34 0.94 3.82
N LEU A 131 -14.12 0.58 4.21
CA LEU A 131 -13.15 1.54 4.73
C LEU A 131 -12.43 2.31 3.61
N CYS A 132 -12.33 1.74 2.42
CA CYS A 132 -11.83 2.47 1.24
C CYS A 132 -12.83 3.56 0.81
N ALA A 133 -14.12 3.22 0.75
CA ALA A 133 -15.21 4.15 0.43
C ALA A 133 -15.30 5.31 1.44
N ALA A 134 -14.99 5.07 2.71
CA ALA A 134 -14.92 6.10 3.74
C ALA A 134 -13.81 7.16 3.50
N GLY A 135 -12.78 6.83 2.71
CA GLY A 135 -11.75 7.78 2.27
C GLY A 135 -10.82 8.26 3.38
N ILE A 136 -9.97 7.38 3.91
CA ILE A 136 -9.08 7.65 5.04
C ILE A 136 -7.72 8.26 4.60
N ALA A 137 -7.29 8.04 3.35
CA ALA A 137 -6.05 8.58 2.81
C ALA A 137 -6.27 9.36 1.51
N GLY A 138 -5.44 10.38 1.33
CA GLY A 138 -5.44 11.25 0.17
C GLY A 138 -4.12 11.13 -0.56
N LEU A 139 -4.06 11.70 -1.75
CA LEU A 139 -2.88 11.63 -2.61
C LEU A 139 -2.39 13.06 -2.89
N ASP A 140 -1.11 13.32 -2.62
CA ASP A 140 -0.48 14.62 -2.89
C ASP A 140 -0.27 14.85 -4.40
N GLU A 141 0.28 16.00 -4.81
CA GLU A 141 0.50 16.34 -6.22
C GLU A 141 1.34 15.34 -7.02
N PHE A 142 2.14 14.50 -6.36
CA PHE A 142 2.95 13.43 -6.96
C PHE A 142 2.29 12.06 -6.83
N ASP A 143 1.00 12.03 -6.50
CA ASP A 143 0.27 10.83 -6.17
C ASP A 143 0.82 10.11 -4.92
N ILE A 144 1.63 10.75 -4.06
CA ILE A 144 2.13 10.10 -2.84
C ILE A 144 1.07 10.15 -1.74
N ASP A 145 0.88 9.01 -1.07
CA ASP A 145 -0.12 8.87 -0.01
C ASP A 145 0.21 9.79 1.18
N PHE A 146 -0.79 10.53 1.64
CA PHE A 146 -0.72 11.32 2.87
C PHE A 146 -2.03 11.18 3.65
N ARG A 147 -1.92 11.25 4.98
CA ARG A 147 -3.11 11.20 5.85
C ARG A 147 -3.88 12.51 5.76
N HIS A 148 -5.16 12.43 5.42
CA HIS A 148 -6.11 13.53 5.59
C HIS A 148 -7.24 13.09 6.54
N ARG A 149 -8.01 14.03 7.09
CA ARG A 149 -9.08 13.70 8.03
C ARG A 149 -10.15 12.86 7.33
N SER A 150 -10.37 11.64 7.85
CA SER A 150 -11.43 10.71 7.45
C SER A 150 -12.78 11.41 7.41
N ASN A 151 -13.58 11.12 6.37
CA ASN A 151 -15.01 11.35 6.45
C ASN A 151 -15.54 10.33 7.46
N ASN A 152 -16.21 10.80 8.52
CA ASN A 152 -16.74 9.95 9.58
C ASN A 152 -17.97 9.14 9.10
N LEU A 153 -17.80 8.33 8.06
CA LEU A 153 -18.85 7.55 7.41
C LEU A 153 -19.55 6.62 8.39
N TRP A 154 -18.76 6.10 9.33
CA TRP A 154 -19.17 5.08 10.29
C TRP A 154 -19.44 5.65 11.68
N GLY A 155 -19.37 6.97 11.86
CA GLY A 155 -19.65 7.61 13.15
C GLY A 155 -18.79 7.04 14.29
N SER A 156 -19.44 6.67 15.39
CA SER A 156 -18.80 6.00 16.52
C SER A 156 -18.27 4.61 16.20
N HIS A 157 -18.71 3.97 15.11
CA HIS A 157 -18.38 2.58 14.77
C HIS A 157 -17.07 2.43 13.98
N GLU A 158 -16.46 3.52 13.50
CA GLU A 158 -15.24 3.47 12.67
C GLU A 158 -14.10 2.71 13.35
N LYS A 159 -13.93 2.90 14.67
CA LYS A 159 -12.88 2.21 15.45
C LYS A 159 -13.11 0.70 15.50
N SER A 160 -14.34 0.27 15.73
CA SER A 160 -14.71 -1.15 15.83
C SER A 160 -14.55 -1.86 14.48
N LEU A 161 -14.96 -1.22 13.38
CA LEU A 161 -14.78 -1.77 12.03
C LEU A 161 -13.30 -1.91 11.64
N LYS A 162 -12.47 -0.92 11.99
CA LYS A 162 -11.01 -1.00 11.79
C LYS A 162 -10.39 -2.14 12.60
N ALA A 163 -10.81 -2.31 13.85
CA ALA A 163 -10.33 -3.40 14.70
C ALA A 163 -10.73 -4.77 14.13
N ARG A 164 -11.99 -4.93 13.68
CA ARG A 164 -12.45 -6.16 13.02
C ARG A 164 -11.65 -6.45 11.75
N LEU A 165 -11.50 -5.47 10.87
CA LEU A 165 -10.73 -5.65 9.64
C LEU A 165 -9.30 -6.09 9.93
N ALA A 166 -8.62 -5.47 10.91
CA ALA A 166 -7.26 -5.85 11.28
C ALA A 166 -7.18 -7.27 11.84
N LYS A 167 -8.13 -7.67 12.70
CA LYS A 167 -8.21 -9.04 13.25
C LYS A 167 -8.35 -10.08 12.14
N LEU A 168 -9.33 -9.89 11.26
CA LEU A 168 -9.55 -10.78 10.12
C LEU A 168 -8.33 -10.79 9.20
N SER A 169 -7.76 -9.62 8.87
CA SER A 169 -6.59 -9.52 7.98
C SER A 169 -5.39 -10.29 8.54
N CYS A 170 -5.12 -10.17 9.84
CA CYS A 170 -4.02 -10.92 10.46
C CYS A 170 -4.28 -12.43 10.43
N ALA A 171 -5.50 -12.86 10.76
CA ALA A 171 -5.85 -14.29 10.78
C ALA A 171 -5.76 -14.92 9.38
N THR A 172 -6.38 -14.32 8.37
CA THR A 172 -6.35 -14.79 6.98
C THR A 172 -4.93 -14.80 6.42
N PHE A 173 -4.11 -13.81 6.74
CA PHE A 173 -2.72 -13.76 6.29
C PHE A 173 -1.84 -14.85 6.92
N ILE A 174 -2.02 -15.12 8.21
CA ILE A 174 -1.33 -16.22 8.90
C ILE A 174 -1.74 -17.56 8.27
N LYS A 175 -3.03 -17.78 7.99
CA LYS A 175 -3.53 -18.96 7.27
C LYS A 175 -2.83 -19.12 5.91
N PHE A 176 -2.73 -18.06 5.11
CA PHE A 176 -2.01 -18.13 3.82
C PHE A 176 -0.50 -18.36 3.97
N ALA A 177 0.11 -17.86 5.04
CA ALA A 177 1.50 -18.14 5.34
C ALA A 177 1.71 -19.62 5.70
N GLU A 178 0.78 -20.24 6.42
CA GLU A 178 0.81 -21.67 6.78
C GLU A 178 0.72 -22.56 5.55
N GLU A 179 -0.09 -22.17 4.56
CA GLU A 179 -0.24 -22.89 3.29
C GLU A 179 1.07 -22.93 2.46
N VAL A 180 1.95 -21.94 2.63
CA VAL A 180 3.18 -21.80 1.83
C VAL A 180 4.41 -22.32 2.56
N HIS A 181 4.39 -22.44 3.89
CA HIS A 181 5.58 -22.72 4.68
C HIS A 181 5.42 -23.90 5.64
N SER A 182 5.72 -25.11 5.16
CA SER A 182 5.58 -26.38 5.92
C SER A 182 6.40 -26.45 7.22
N ASN A 183 7.42 -25.59 7.38
CA ASN A 183 8.35 -25.65 8.51
C ASN A 183 8.01 -24.67 9.65
N GLY A 184 6.91 -23.92 9.57
CA GLY A 184 6.41 -23.06 10.65
C GLY A 184 7.20 -21.76 10.90
N LYS A 185 8.46 -21.63 10.45
CA LYS A 185 9.32 -20.47 10.81
C LYS A 185 8.75 -19.10 10.48
N LEU A 186 8.14 -18.92 9.30
CA LEU A 186 7.50 -17.65 8.95
C LEU A 186 6.30 -17.35 9.87
N ILE A 187 5.63 -18.39 10.38
CA ILE A 187 4.55 -18.25 11.35
C ILE A 187 5.12 -17.84 12.71
N ASP A 188 6.19 -18.48 13.15
CA ASP A 188 6.90 -18.11 14.38
C ASP A 188 7.34 -16.65 14.32
N VAL A 189 7.90 -16.20 13.18
CA VAL A 189 8.27 -14.81 12.94
C VAL A 189 7.08 -13.86 13.06
N LEU A 190 5.93 -14.19 12.46
CA LEU A 190 4.73 -13.37 12.55
C LEU A 190 4.17 -13.32 13.97
N GLN A 191 4.20 -14.44 14.70
CA GLN A 191 3.70 -14.54 16.07
C GLN A 191 4.61 -13.78 17.06
N GLU A 192 5.92 -14.02 17.00
CA GLU A 192 6.92 -13.38 17.87
C GLU A 192 7.03 -11.87 17.64
N THR A 193 6.77 -11.43 16.40
CA THR A 193 6.78 -10.00 16.03
C THR A 193 5.38 -9.40 15.92
N ARG A 194 4.38 -10.00 16.56
CA ARG A 194 3.05 -9.40 16.70
C ARG A 194 3.03 -8.37 17.84
N SER A 195 2.23 -7.33 17.66
CA SER A 195 1.88 -6.37 18.70
C SER A 195 0.38 -6.05 18.66
N VAL A 196 -0.06 -5.16 19.55
CA VAL A 196 -1.44 -4.73 19.68
C VAL A 196 -1.47 -3.21 19.82
N ILE A 197 -2.46 -2.58 19.20
CA ILE A 197 -2.85 -1.19 19.48
C ILE A 197 -4.10 -1.25 20.35
N LYS A 198 -4.00 -0.76 21.59
CA LYS A 198 -5.14 -0.62 22.50
C LYS A 198 -6.06 0.49 22.00
N ASN A 199 -7.36 0.20 21.93
CA ASN A 199 -8.38 1.18 21.57
C ASN A 199 -9.38 1.35 22.70
N GLU A 200 -9.48 2.57 23.24
CA GLU A 200 -10.57 2.90 24.16
C GLU A 200 -11.93 2.83 23.43
N GLY A 201 -12.84 2.02 23.97
CA GLY A 201 -14.20 1.85 23.48
C GLY A 201 -14.35 0.96 22.24
N ALA A 202 -13.30 0.23 21.85
CA ALA A 202 -13.36 -0.77 20.78
C ALA A 202 -12.41 -1.92 21.08
N ASP A 203 -12.47 -2.95 20.25
CA ASP A 203 -11.54 -4.06 20.32
C ASP A 203 -10.09 -3.63 20.04
N ASP A 204 -9.16 -4.35 20.68
CA ASP A 204 -7.74 -4.32 20.39
C ASP A 204 -7.46 -4.63 18.91
N VAL A 205 -6.55 -3.86 18.31
CA VAL A 205 -6.14 -4.01 16.92
C VAL A 205 -4.84 -4.80 16.89
N PRO A 206 -4.83 -6.05 16.40
CA PRO A 206 -3.58 -6.75 16.19
C PRO A 206 -2.82 -6.08 15.05
N VAL A 207 -1.51 -5.95 15.23
CA VAL A 207 -0.60 -5.45 14.20
C VAL A 207 0.59 -6.39 14.07
N LEU A 208 1.00 -6.63 12.83
CA LEU A 208 2.18 -7.42 12.49
C LEU A 208 3.33 -6.46 12.19
N SER A 209 4.56 -6.87 12.47
CA SER A 209 5.71 -6.03 12.14
C SER A 209 5.83 -5.87 10.62
N ILE A 210 6.19 -4.67 10.14
CA ILE A 210 6.30 -4.36 8.70
C ILE A 210 7.26 -5.35 8.02
N GLN A 211 8.41 -5.61 8.63
CA GLN A 211 9.42 -6.49 8.05
C GLN A 211 8.97 -7.94 7.97
N ALA A 212 8.42 -8.51 9.05
CA ALA A 212 7.90 -9.87 9.02
C ALA A 212 6.80 -10.02 7.96
N THR A 213 5.91 -9.02 7.89
CA THR A 213 4.81 -8.99 6.92
C THR A 213 5.33 -8.98 5.49
N PHE A 214 6.29 -8.11 5.15
CA PHE A 214 6.86 -8.06 3.80
C PHE A 214 7.65 -9.32 3.43
N LEU A 215 8.39 -9.91 4.38
CA LEU A 215 9.10 -11.17 4.13
C LEU A 215 8.12 -12.31 3.81
N THR A 216 7.10 -12.49 4.64
CA THR A 216 6.07 -13.51 4.42
C THR A 216 5.28 -13.24 3.14
N ALA A 217 4.94 -11.97 2.90
CA ALA A 217 4.26 -11.53 1.70
C ALA A 217 4.98 -11.97 0.43
N LEU A 218 6.27 -11.67 0.35
CA LEU A 218 7.06 -12.00 -0.81
C LEU A 218 7.19 -13.52 -1.01
N ALA A 219 7.27 -14.30 0.08
CA ALA A 219 7.26 -15.77 0.02
C ALA A 219 5.93 -16.30 -0.55
N ILE A 220 4.79 -15.76 -0.10
CA ILE A 220 3.47 -16.14 -0.61
C ILE A 220 3.33 -15.78 -2.10
N LEU A 221 3.71 -14.58 -2.49
CA LEU A 221 3.65 -14.12 -3.88
C LEU A 221 4.49 -15.03 -4.79
N TYR A 222 5.69 -15.40 -4.33
CA TYR A 222 6.58 -16.29 -5.06
C TYR A 222 5.97 -17.69 -5.23
N ALA A 223 5.50 -18.31 -4.15
CA ALA A 223 4.90 -19.64 -4.19
C ALA A 223 3.61 -19.70 -5.03
N ARG A 224 2.87 -18.59 -5.12
CA ARG A 224 1.63 -18.47 -5.89
C ARG A 224 1.85 -18.00 -7.33
N GLY A 225 3.07 -17.65 -7.71
CA GLY A 225 3.38 -17.09 -9.03
C GLY A 225 2.69 -15.73 -9.28
N ILE A 226 2.38 -14.96 -8.24
CA ILE A 226 1.74 -13.66 -8.37
C ILE A 226 2.79 -12.61 -8.77
N PRO A 227 2.60 -11.86 -9.88
CA PRO A 227 3.54 -10.83 -10.30
C PRO A 227 3.68 -9.70 -9.28
N ILE A 228 4.83 -9.04 -9.28
CA ILE A 228 5.05 -7.78 -8.57
C ILE A 228 5.22 -6.66 -9.60
N VAL A 229 4.51 -5.56 -9.42
CA VAL A 229 4.72 -4.33 -10.18
C VAL A 229 5.30 -3.28 -9.26
N ASN A 230 6.45 -2.72 -9.60
CA ASN A 230 7.04 -1.61 -8.85
C ASN A 230 6.98 -0.34 -9.72
N SER A 231 6.24 0.69 -9.28
CA SER A 231 6.29 1.99 -9.94
C SER A 231 7.23 2.93 -9.22
N ILE A 232 8.12 3.61 -9.96
CA ILE A 232 9.01 4.61 -9.39
C ILE A 232 8.68 5.99 -9.95
N ILE A 233 8.19 6.87 -9.08
CA ILE A 233 7.96 8.29 -9.35
C ILE A 233 9.23 9.07 -8.97
N ARG A 234 9.87 9.74 -9.93
CA ARG A 234 11.06 10.55 -9.70
C ARG A 234 10.67 12.01 -9.50
N ILE A 235 11.08 12.57 -8.37
CA ILE A 235 10.74 13.93 -7.94
C ILE A 235 12.02 14.76 -7.90
N GLN A 236 12.06 15.85 -8.67
CA GLN A 236 13.17 16.78 -8.66
C GLN A 236 13.02 17.76 -7.50
N ILE A 237 14.09 17.96 -6.73
CA ILE A 237 14.18 18.99 -5.69
C ILE A 237 14.86 20.22 -6.29
N ASN A 238 14.11 21.32 -6.33
CA ASN A 238 14.58 22.64 -6.72
C ASN A 238 14.89 23.44 -5.45
N GLY A 239 16.17 23.62 -5.17
CA GLY A 239 16.68 24.32 -4.00
C GLY A 239 18.15 24.01 -3.80
N ASP A 240 18.88 24.95 -3.23
CA ASP A 240 20.32 24.90 -2.97
C ASP A 240 20.70 24.14 -1.68
N GLY A 241 19.74 23.46 -1.04
CA GLY A 241 19.94 22.71 0.20
C GLY A 241 20.06 23.58 1.45
N GLN A 242 20.14 24.92 1.32
CA GLN A 242 20.27 25.85 2.45
C GLN A 242 19.07 26.80 2.60
N SER A 243 18.31 27.03 1.53
CA SER A 243 17.10 27.88 1.56
C SER A 243 15.91 27.20 2.24
N GLN A 244 15.08 27.97 2.96
CA GLN A 244 13.80 27.47 3.50
C GLN A 244 12.74 27.22 2.40
N HIS A 245 12.99 27.72 1.18
CA HIS A 245 12.06 27.69 0.06
C HIS A 245 12.44 26.62 -0.98
N HIS A 246 12.17 25.36 -0.65
CA HIS A 246 12.27 24.27 -1.62
C HIS A 246 11.00 24.17 -2.46
N THR A 247 11.16 24.07 -3.78
CA THR A 247 10.09 23.65 -4.70
C THR A 247 10.42 22.30 -5.33
N TYR A 248 9.42 21.67 -5.92
CA TYR A 248 9.51 20.31 -6.45
C TYR A 248 8.94 20.26 -7.86
N THR A 249 9.49 19.40 -8.70
CA THR A 249 8.97 19.16 -10.05
C THR A 249 8.91 17.66 -10.33
N PHE A 250 7.91 17.23 -11.07
CA PHE A 250 7.85 15.86 -11.56
C PHE A 250 8.96 15.65 -12.59
N GLY A 251 9.85 14.68 -12.34
CA GLY A 251 10.87 14.30 -13.31
C GLY A 251 10.33 13.29 -14.30
N ASN A 252 10.01 12.09 -13.81
CA ASN A 252 9.54 10.99 -14.63
C ASN A 252 8.84 9.93 -13.75
N ALA A 253 8.09 9.01 -14.37
CA ALA A 253 7.58 7.83 -13.69
C ALA A 253 7.62 6.60 -14.61
N ARG A 254 7.95 5.44 -14.05
CA ARG A 254 7.96 4.16 -14.77
C ARG A 254 7.54 3.00 -13.87
N SER A 255 6.96 1.98 -14.47
CA SER A 255 6.65 0.70 -13.85
C SER A 255 7.68 -0.36 -14.26
N PHE A 256 7.91 -1.32 -13.37
CA PHE A 256 8.77 -2.49 -13.56
C PHE A 256 7.99 -3.73 -13.13
N ILE A 257 7.94 -4.75 -13.96
CA ILE A 257 7.16 -5.97 -13.69
C ILE A 257 8.14 -7.09 -13.38
N TYR A 258 7.91 -7.79 -12.28
CA TYR A 258 8.74 -8.89 -11.85
C TYR A 258 7.91 -10.16 -11.77
N LEU A 259 8.45 -11.25 -12.29
CA LEU A 259 7.84 -12.58 -12.25
C LEU A 259 8.71 -13.53 -11.43
N ALA A 260 8.08 -14.45 -10.71
CA ALA A 260 8.77 -15.50 -10.00
C ALA A 260 9.45 -16.45 -11.01
N ASN A 261 10.73 -16.72 -10.81
CA ASN A 261 11.48 -17.73 -11.53
C ASN A 261 11.84 -18.87 -10.56
N HIS A 262 11.22 -20.02 -10.75
CA HIS A 262 11.43 -21.23 -9.94
C HIS A 262 12.75 -21.96 -10.22
N GLN A 263 13.45 -21.64 -11.31
CA GLN A 263 14.76 -22.20 -11.60
C GLN A 263 15.88 -21.42 -10.90
N THR A 264 15.72 -20.09 -10.80
CA THR A 264 16.73 -19.22 -10.19
C THR A 264 16.40 -18.84 -8.75
N GLY A 265 15.18 -19.12 -8.30
CA GLY A 265 14.75 -18.79 -6.94
C GLY A 265 14.46 -17.29 -6.71
N LYS A 266 14.33 -16.51 -7.79
CA LYS A 266 14.28 -15.04 -7.73
C LYS A 266 13.03 -14.48 -8.40
N PHE A 267 12.72 -13.21 -8.09
CA PHE A 267 11.85 -12.40 -8.94
C PHE A 267 12.70 -11.73 -10.02
N GLU A 268 12.37 -11.95 -11.28
CA GLU A 268 13.13 -11.45 -12.42
C GLU A 268 12.32 -10.40 -13.19
N LEU A 269 13.01 -9.34 -13.63
CA LEU A 269 12.42 -8.26 -14.39
C LEU A 269 11.97 -8.75 -15.77
N LEU A 270 10.68 -8.59 -16.06
CA LEU A 270 10.08 -8.84 -17.35
C LEU A 270 10.24 -7.61 -18.25
N LYS A 271 11.09 -7.71 -19.28
CA LYS A 271 11.41 -6.57 -20.16
C LYS A 271 10.27 -6.21 -21.13
N ASN A 272 9.55 -7.21 -21.64
CA ASN A 272 8.54 -7.04 -22.68
C ASN A 272 7.26 -7.81 -22.31
N PRO A 273 6.40 -7.26 -21.44
CA PRO A 273 5.15 -7.91 -21.06
C PRO A 273 4.16 -7.96 -22.23
N SER A 274 3.54 -9.13 -22.44
CA SER A 274 2.39 -9.32 -23.32
C SER A 274 1.14 -8.56 -22.81
N PRO A 275 0.15 -8.28 -23.67
CA PRO A 275 -1.13 -7.68 -23.24
C PRO A 275 -1.80 -8.45 -22.10
N GLU A 276 -1.77 -9.79 -22.15
CA GLU A 276 -2.34 -10.66 -21.12
C GLU A 276 -1.61 -10.48 -19.78
N GLN A 277 -0.27 -10.42 -19.81
CA GLN A 277 0.54 -10.15 -18.62
C GLN A 277 0.27 -8.76 -18.04
N LYS A 278 -0.03 -7.76 -18.89
CA LYS A 278 -0.38 -6.41 -18.41
C LYS A 278 -1.74 -6.37 -17.70
N CYS A 279 -2.68 -7.21 -18.12
CA CYS A 279 -3.98 -7.32 -17.48
C CYS A 279 -3.99 -8.23 -16.24
N CYS A 280 -2.87 -8.90 -15.95
CA CYS A 280 -2.76 -9.79 -14.80
C CYS A 280 -2.80 -8.99 -13.48
N PRO A 281 -3.58 -9.44 -12.48
CA PRO A 281 -3.50 -8.93 -11.12
C PRO A 281 -2.08 -9.12 -10.55
N ALA A 282 -1.58 -8.10 -9.90
CA ALA A 282 -0.23 -8.04 -9.37
C ALA A 282 -0.20 -7.34 -8.01
N PHE A 283 0.80 -7.70 -7.21
CA PHE A 283 1.17 -6.95 -6.02
C PHE A 283 1.88 -5.68 -6.46
N TYR A 284 1.25 -4.54 -6.25
CA TYR A 284 1.74 -3.25 -6.67
C TYR A 284 2.47 -2.55 -5.53
N ILE A 285 3.76 -2.30 -5.73
CA ILE A 285 4.60 -1.48 -4.89
C ILE A 285 4.68 -0.09 -5.52
N LYS A 286 4.10 0.89 -4.85
CA LYS A 286 4.25 2.29 -5.23
C LYS A 286 5.47 2.85 -4.54
N SER A 287 6.39 3.39 -5.33
CA SER A 287 7.65 3.93 -4.85
C SER A 287 7.98 5.28 -5.48
N TRP A 288 8.92 5.96 -4.87
CA TRP A 288 9.41 7.25 -5.31
C TRP A 288 10.92 7.39 -5.08
N SER A 289 11.52 8.39 -5.70
CA SER A 289 12.90 8.84 -5.48
C SER A 289 12.97 10.36 -5.59
N THR A 290 13.97 10.97 -4.96
CA THR A 290 14.26 12.40 -5.06
C THR A 290 15.68 12.66 -5.53
N TYR A 291 15.88 13.72 -6.29
CA TYR A 291 17.19 14.09 -6.81
C TYR A 291 17.31 15.61 -7.04
N HIS A 292 18.54 16.13 -7.06
CA HIS A 292 18.82 17.51 -7.47
C HIS A 292 19.19 17.55 -8.96
N ALA A 293 18.61 18.48 -9.73
CA ALA A 293 18.83 18.57 -11.18
C ALA A 293 20.30 18.76 -11.57
N ASN A 294 21.02 19.60 -10.81
CA ASN A 294 22.41 19.99 -11.09
C ASN A 294 23.43 19.07 -10.41
N SER A 295 23.00 17.91 -9.93
CA SER A 295 23.89 16.95 -9.27
C SER A 295 24.81 16.25 -10.27
N THR A 296 26.06 16.00 -9.89
CA THR A 296 26.99 15.11 -10.62
C THR A 296 26.93 13.67 -10.12
N SER A 297 25.98 13.35 -9.23
CA SER A 297 25.75 12.01 -8.70
C SER A 297 25.49 11.01 -9.82
N LYS A 298 25.93 9.77 -9.60
CA LYS A 298 25.77 8.66 -10.53
C LYS A 298 24.72 7.67 -10.02
N SER A 299 24.35 6.74 -10.89
CA SER A 299 23.48 5.62 -10.56
C SER A 299 22.12 6.04 -10.00
N LEU A 300 21.69 5.50 -8.87
CA LEU A 300 20.36 5.78 -8.28
C LEU A 300 20.19 7.22 -7.77
N TYR A 301 21.26 8.02 -7.70
CA TYR A 301 21.17 9.45 -7.41
C TYR A 301 21.31 10.32 -8.67
N SER A 302 21.46 9.70 -9.85
CA SER A 302 21.66 10.40 -11.11
C SER A 302 20.46 11.26 -11.50
N PRO A 303 20.64 12.54 -11.90
CA PRO A 303 19.57 13.32 -12.49
C PRO A 303 19.15 12.77 -13.87
N ASP A 304 20.03 12.04 -14.57
CA ASP A 304 19.66 11.35 -15.81
C ASP A 304 18.70 10.19 -15.53
N HIS A 305 17.46 10.35 -16.00
CA HIS A 305 16.41 9.35 -15.90
C HIS A 305 16.76 8.02 -16.57
N LYS A 306 17.43 8.02 -17.73
CA LYS A 306 17.80 6.79 -18.42
C LYS A 306 18.81 6.00 -17.60
N LEU A 307 19.86 6.68 -17.10
CA LEU A 307 20.86 6.06 -16.25
C LEU A 307 20.25 5.53 -14.94
N TYR A 308 19.40 6.33 -14.29
CA TYR A 308 18.71 5.90 -13.07
C TYR A 308 17.89 4.64 -13.30
N TYR A 309 17.03 4.60 -14.33
CA TYR A 309 16.16 3.45 -14.57
C TYR A 309 16.92 2.21 -15.06
N HIS A 310 18.04 2.41 -15.77
CA HIS A 310 18.93 1.31 -16.13
C HIS A 310 19.55 0.66 -14.89
N ASP A 311 20.00 1.45 -13.92
CA ASP A 311 20.58 0.92 -12.69
C ASP A 311 19.51 0.39 -11.73
N PHE A 312 18.35 1.05 -11.66
CA PHE A 312 17.20 0.59 -10.88
C PHE A 312 16.72 -0.80 -11.31
N ALA A 313 16.72 -1.08 -12.62
CA ALA A 313 16.35 -2.38 -13.18
C ALA A 313 17.25 -3.54 -12.72
N LYS A 314 18.44 -3.25 -12.18
CA LYS A 314 19.39 -4.24 -11.66
C LYS A 314 19.22 -4.50 -10.16
N ILE A 315 18.44 -3.68 -9.45
CA ILE A 315 18.26 -3.85 -8.01
C ILE A 315 17.46 -5.13 -7.75
N SER A 316 17.94 -5.94 -6.80
CA SER A 316 17.14 -7.02 -6.22
C SER A 316 15.96 -6.43 -5.46
N LEU A 317 14.74 -6.59 -6.01
CA LEU A 317 13.52 -6.05 -5.40
C LEU A 317 13.31 -6.58 -3.98
N LEU A 318 13.64 -7.86 -3.75
CA LEU A 318 13.61 -8.50 -2.43
C LEU A 318 14.51 -7.76 -1.45
N TRP A 319 15.74 -7.44 -1.85
CA TRP A 319 16.66 -6.69 -0.99
C TRP A 319 16.16 -5.29 -0.70
N ALA A 320 15.71 -4.58 -1.73
CA ALA A 320 15.21 -3.22 -1.61
C ALA A 320 14.07 -3.16 -0.57
N VAL A 321 13.08 -4.07 -0.70
CA VAL A 321 11.97 -4.15 0.25
C VAL A 321 12.43 -4.49 1.67
N ILE A 322 13.41 -5.38 1.84
CA ILE A 322 13.93 -5.76 3.16
C ILE A 322 14.68 -4.59 3.82
N VAL A 323 15.59 -3.93 3.11
CA VAL A 323 16.33 -2.75 3.57
C VAL A 323 15.37 -1.64 3.98
N TYR A 324 14.38 -1.38 3.13
CA TYR A 324 13.29 -0.47 3.45
C TYR A 324 12.64 -0.89 4.77
N SER A 325 12.13 -2.11 4.87
CA SER A 325 11.36 -2.54 6.05
C SER A 325 12.17 -2.51 7.36
N ALA A 326 13.47 -2.77 7.30
CA ALA A 326 14.36 -2.72 8.46
C ALA A 326 14.63 -1.27 8.91
N ALA A 327 14.64 -0.32 7.99
CA ALA A 327 14.82 1.11 8.29
C ALA A 327 13.60 1.77 8.95
N HIS A 328 12.48 1.05 9.10
CA HIS A 328 11.25 1.57 9.66
C HIS A 328 11.00 1.03 11.06
N PRO A 329 10.35 1.83 11.93
CA PRO A 329 9.78 1.29 13.16
C PRO A 329 8.90 0.07 12.83
N PRO A 330 9.04 -1.04 13.57
CA PRO A 330 8.34 -2.29 13.26
C PRO A 330 6.83 -2.11 13.23
N PHE A 331 6.31 -1.15 14.01
CA PHE A 331 4.89 -0.85 14.12
C PHE A 331 4.63 0.65 14.08
N SER A 332 3.36 1.02 13.96
CA SER A 332 2.93 2.40 14.23
C SER A 332 3.20 2.79 15.69
N ARG A 333 3.42 4.08 15.96
CA ARG A 333 3.70 4.65 17.30
C ARG A 333 2.68 4.32 18.40
N ARG A 334 1.51 3.77 18.06
CA ARG A 334 0.45 3.42 19.01
C ARG A 334 0.48 1.95 19.45
N ALA A 335 1.40 1.16 18.92
CA ALA A 335 1.53 -0.24 19.31
C ALA A 335 2.18 -0.37 20.70
N GLU A 336 1.87 -1.43 21.44
CA GLU A 336 2.47 -1.68 22.75
C GLU A 336 3.97 -2.00 22.67
N ARG A 337 4.41 -2.64 21.58
CA ARG A 337 5.81 -3.06 21.36
C ARG A 337 6.51 -2.17 20.33
N VAL A 338 6.39 -0.85 20.45
CA VAL A 338 7.00 0.10 19.50
C VAL A 338 8.50 -0.07 19.33
N ASP A 339 9.21 -0.46 20.40
CA ASP A 339 10.67 -0.60 20.42
C ASP A 339 11.10 -2.08 20.41
N LEU A 340 10.34 -2.94 19.75
CA LEU A 340 10.68 -4.36 19.64
C LEU A 340 12.07 -4.54 19.00
N ASP A 341 12.98 -5.19 19.73
CA ASP A 341 14.25 -5.66 19.19
C ASP A 341 14.02 -6.86 18.25
N LEU A 342 13.88 -6.55 16.96
CA LEU A 342 13.72 -7.54 15.90
C LEU A 342 14.96 -8.43 15.74
N THR A 343 16.16 -7.95 16.09
CA THR A 343 17.39 -8.75 16.00
C THR A 343 17.29 -9.93 16.96
N SER A 344 17.05 -9.64 18.25
CA SER A 344 16.88 -10.68 19.27
C SER A 344 15.72 -11.63 18.95
N ALA A 345 14.59 -11.10 18.44
CA ALA A 345 13.46 -11.93 18.04
C ALA A 345 13.82 -12.92 16.91
N TYR A 346 14.57 -12.47 15.90
CA TYR A 346 15.00 -13.35 14.81
C TYR A 346 16.08 -14.34 15.22
N GLU A 347 16.98 -13.96 16.13
CA GLU A 347 17.98 -14.88 16.67
C GLU A 347 17.33 -16.06 17.43
N GLY A 348 16.22 -15.80 18.13
CA GLY A 348 15.43 -16.84 18.80
C GLY A 348 14.79 -17.86 17.85
N ILE A 349 14.57 -17.51 16.58
CA ILE A 349 13.84 -18.35 15.60
C ILE A 349 14.79 -19.12 14.68
N ASP A 350 15.81 -18.45 14.14
CA ASP A 350 16.67 -19.02 13.09
C ASP A 350 18.17 -18.99 13.44
N GLY A 351 18.47 -18.78 14.72
CA GLY A 351 19.82 -18.80 15.29
C GLY A 351 20.56 -17.46 15.21
N THR A 352 21.76 -17.41 15.80
CA THR A 352 22.56 -16.19 15.93
C THR A 352 23.05 -15.65 14.59
N ILE A 353 23.42 -14.37 14.57
CA ILE A 353 24.03 -13.74 13.39
C ILE A 353 25.27 -14.53 12.92
N GLN A 354 25.35 -14.78 11.60
CA GLN A 354 26.47 -15.47 10.96
C GLN A 354 27.49 -14.44 10.48
N SER A 355 28.57 -14.24 11.25
CA SER A 355 29.63 -13.25 10.96
C SER A 355 30.45 -13.55 9.71
N ASP A 356 30.54 -14.82 9.31
CA ASP A 356 31.51 -15.30 8.33
C ASP A 356 30.95 -15.32 6.89
N LEU A 357 29.64 -15.08 6.73
CA LEU A 357 29.01 -14.92 5.41
C LEU A 357 29.18 -13.47 4.95
N ALA A 358 30.24 -13.23 4.17
CA ALA A 358 30.43 -11.97 3.46
C ALA A 358 29.35 -11.81 2.39
N LEU A 359 28.17 -11.28 2.77
CA LEU A 359 27.28 -10.67 1.81
C LEU A 359 28.04 -9.47 1.23
N GLN A 360 28.46 -9.58 -0.03
CA GLN A 360 29.01 -8.42 -0.72
C GLN A 360 27.91 -7.35 -0.74
N HIS A 361 28.24 -6.18 -0.19
CA HIS A 361 27.31 -5.08 0.11
C HIS A 361 26.75 -4.38 -1.14
N ASP A 362 26.78 -5.00 -2.31
CA ASP A 362 26.26 -4.36 -3.51
C ASP A 362 24.76 -4.64 -3.68
N ARG A 363 23.95 -3.58 -3.60
CA ARG A 363 22.51 -3.58 -3.90
C ARG A 363 22.16 -4.12 -5.30
N PHE A 364 23.14 -4.25 -6.19
CA PHE A 364 23.00 -4.85 -7.52
C PHE A 364 23.21 -6.37 -7.53
N ASP A 365 24.10 -6.90 -6.67
CA ASP A 365 24.48 -8.31 -6.66
C ASP A 365 24.60 -8.81 -5.21
N LEU A 366 23.46 -9.18 -4.62
CA LEU A 366 23.43 -9.95 -3.38
C LEU A 366 23.23 -11.43 -3.70
N GLU A 367 24.34 -12.17 -3.77
CA GLU A 367 24.34 -13.62 -3.66
C GLU A 367 23.88 -14.00 -2.22
N GLY A 368 22.67 -14.55 -2.08
CA GLY A 368 22.19 -15.10 -0.79
C GLY A 368 20.69 -14.93 -0.50
N LEU A 369 20.03 -13.95 -1.12
CA LEU A 369 18.59 -13.70 -1.00
C LEU A 369 17.82 -14.36 -2.15
N ASN A 370 17.66 -15.68 -2.03
CA ASN A 370 16.79 -16.50 -2.86
C ASN A 370 15.51 -16.81 -2.05
N TYR A 371 14.34 -16.78 -2.67
CA TYR A 371 13.07 -17.20 -2.08
C TYR A 371 13.12 -18.64 -1.57
N GLU A 372 13.73 -19.55 -2.30
CA GLU A 372 13.96 -20.93 -1.88
C GLU A 372 14.72 -21.00 -0.56
N ASN A 373 15.62 -20.08 -0.24
CA ASN A 373 16.27 -20.03 1.08
C ASN A 373 15.34 -19.55 2.20
N LEU A 374 14.27 -18.81 1.86
CA LEU A 374 13.22 -18.39 2.79
C LEU A 374 12.16 -19.49 2.97
N VAL A 375 11.83 -20.24 1.90
CA VAL A 375 10.74 -21.24 1.92
C VAL A 375 11.20 -22.69 2.07
N SER A 376 12.45 -23.02 1.75
CA SER A 376 13.00 -24.39 1.74
C SER A 376 14.40 -24.46 2.34
N ARG A 377 14.72 -25.58 3.00
CA ARG A 377 16.08 -25.94 3.43
C ARG A 377 16.62 -27.04 2.51
N SER A 378 16.69 -26.85 1.20
CA SER A 378 17.51 -27.80 0.41
C SER A 378 18.97 -27.57 0.79
N SER A 379 19.42 -28.42 1.69
CA SER A 379 20.74 -28.54 2.26
C SER A 379 21.77 -28.76 1.16
N ASP A 380 22.67 -27.80 0.98
CA ASP A 380 24.06 -28.00 0.52
C ASP A 380 24.90 -26.74 0.80
N ARG A 381 24.29 -25.55 0.87
CA ARG A 381 24.89 -24.34 1.45
C ARG A 381 23.84 -23.50 2.19
N PRO A 382 23.90 -23.38 3.53
CA PRO A 382 22.96 -22.52 4.26
C PRO A 382 23.24 -21.05 3.92
N GLY A 383 22.27 -20.38 3.29
CA GLY A 383 22.29 -18.92 3.12
C GLY A 383 22.11 -18.19 4.47
N PRO A 384 22.21 -16.85 4.49
CA PRO A 384 22.09 -16.08 5.73
C PRO A 384 20.71 -16.25 6.37
N ASN A 385 20.68 -16.42 7.70
CA ASN A 385 19.44 -16.46 8.48
C ASN A 385 18.74 -15.10 8.59
N LEU A 386 17.55 -15.06 9.18
CA LEU A 386 16.72 -13.85 9.30
C LEU A 386 17.40 -12.73 10.11
N ALA A 387 18.06 -13.07 11.22
CA ALA A 387 18.77 -12.10 12.06
C ALA A 387 19.93 -11.44 11.30
N THR A 388 20.71 -12.25 10.60
CA THR A 388 21.80 -11.80 9.72
C THR A 388 21.28 -10.85 8.64
N LYS A 389 20.19 -11.24 7.94
CA LYS A 389 19.54 -10.40 6.92
C LYS A 389 19.07 -9.05 7.48
N HIS A 390 18.44 -9.05 8.66
CA HIS A 390 17.96 -7.82 9.29
C HIS A 390 19.10 -6.88 9.71
N LYS A 391 20.16 -7.40 10.34
CA LYS A 391 21.33 -6.59 10.71
C LYS A 391 21.96 -5.92 9.49
N PHE A 392 22.17 -6.67 8.41
CA PHE A 392 22.74 -6.10 7.19
C PHE A 392 21.83 -5.04 6.55
N ALA A 393 20.52 -5.27 6.57
CA ALA A 393 19.54 -4.30 6.10
C ALA A 393 19.60 -2.99 6.90
N LEU A 394 19.77 -3.06 8.22
CA LEU A 394 19.98 -1.89 9.09
C LEU A 394 21.30 -1.17 8.82
N GLU A 395 22.40 -1.89 8.58
CA GLU A 395 23.69 -1.28 8.24
C GLU A 395 23.60 -0.47 6.94
N VAL A 396 22.99 -1.04 5.89
CA VAL A 396 22.75 -0.32 4.63
C VAL A 396 21.83 0.88 4.85
N ALA A 397 20.72 0.71 5.59
CA ALA A 397 19.83 1.82 5.91
C ALA A 397 20.55 2.97 6.62
N ASN A 398 21.43 2.65 7.58
CA ASN A 398 22.26 3.64 8.28
C ASN A 398 23.25 4.34 7.33
N GLN A 399 23.98 3.58 6.50
CA GLN A 399 24.92 4.13 5.52
C GLN A 399 24.25 5.13 4.57
N HIS A 400 23.00 4.85 4.19
CA HIS A 400 22.18 5.70 3.32
C HIS A 400 21.31 6.72 4.09
N GLN A 401 21.46 6.84 5.41
CA GLN A 401 20.70 7.75 6.28
C GLN A 401 19.17 7.61 6.16
N LEU A 402 18.67 6.40 5.88
CA LEU A 402 17.25 6.15 5.65
C LEU A 402 16.43 6.22 6.95
N ASN A 403 17.05 5.91 8.10
CA ASN A 403 16.36 5.75 9.40
C ASN A 403 15.60 7.00 9.90
N GLU A 404 15.91 8.19 9.39
CA GLU A 404 15.24 9.45 9.78
C GLU A 404 14.33 10.03 8.68
N GLU A 405 14.45 9.57 7.44
CA GLU A 405 13.85 10.20 6.24
C GLU A 405 12.99 9.26 5.40
N CYS A 406 12.39 8.27 6.06
CA CYS A 406 11.59 7.20 5.47
C CYS A 406 10.29 7.62 4.74
N GLN A 407 9.97 8.91 4.66
CA GLN A 407 8.75 9.39 4.02
C GLN A 407 9.02 10.65 3.23
N PHE A 408 8.51 10.72 2.00
CA PHE A 408 8.61 11.92 1.20
C PHE A 408 7.92 13.09 1.91
N VAL A 409 6.76 12.83 2.52
CA VAL A 409 6.01 13.77 3.36
C VAL A 409 6.04 13.29 4.80
N ARG A 410 6.62 14.07 5.71
CA ARG A 410 6.66 13.71 7.13
C ARG A 410 5.23 13.69 7.70
N MET A 411 4.76 12.50 8.07
CA MET A 411 3.45 12.36 8.72
C MET A 411 3.56 12.67 10.21
N GLY A 412 3.08 13.85 10.61
CA GLY A 412 2.84 14.20 12.02
C GLY A 412 1.56 13.54 12.56
N ALA A 413 1.29 13.73 13.86
CA ALA A 413 -0.06 13.50 14.40
C ALA A 413 -1.07 14.34 13.59
N PRO A 414 -2.37 13.97 13.52
CA PRO A 414 -3.41 14.80 12.91
C PRO A 414 -3.54 16.12 13.69
N SER A 415 -2.63 17.05 13.43
CA SER A 415 -2.50 18.32 14.13
C SER A 415 -3.16 19.43 13.34
N THR A 416 -3.24 20.60 13.95
CA THR A 416 -3.58 21.89 13.34
C THR A 416 -2.53 22.39 12.33
N GLU A 417 -1.52 21.58 12.00
CA GLU A 417 -0.39 21.98 11.15
C GLU A 417 -0.33 21.19 9.85
N CYS A 418 0.25 21.83 8.83
CA CYS A 418 0.61 21.17 7.58
C CYS A 418 1.76 20.17 7.78
N THR A 419 1.85 19.20 6.86
CA THR A 419 3.00 18.28 6.74
C THR A 419 4.07 18.89 5.84
N TRP A 420 5.26 18.30 5.75
CA TRP A 420 6.33 18.84 4.88
C TRP A 420 7.14 17.77 4.18
N ARG A 421 7.66 18.16 3.01
CA ARG A 421 8.53 17.32 2.18
C ARG A 421 9.98 17.29 2.67
N ILE A 422 10.64 16.17 2.39
CA ILE A 422 12.09 16.01 2.55
C ILE A 422 12.84 16.92 1.58
N THR A 423 14.04 17.34 1.96
CA THR A 423 14.86 18.29 1.19
C THR A 423 16.13 17.66 0.62
N LYS A 424 16.32 16.36 0.84
CA LYS A 424 17.51 15.62 0.42
C LYS A 424 17.18 14.63 -0.70
N PRO A 425 18.16 14.26 -1.54
CA PRO A 425 18.04 13.15 -2.47
C PRO A 425 17.87 11.81 -1.74
N ILE A 426 16.93 11.01 -2.24
CA ILE A 426 16.65 9.64 -1.81
C ILE A 426 16.65 8.78 -3.07
N ASP A 427 17.44 7.74 -3.07
CA ASP A 427 17.61 6.86 -4.22
C ASP A 427 16.33 6.09 -4.56
N TRP A 428 15.64 5.58 -3.53
CA TRP A 428 14.38 4.86 -3.69
C TRP A 428 13.67 4.65 -2.33
N GLN A 429 12.33 4.73 -2.32
CA GLN A 429 11.52 4.46 -1.14
C GLN A 429 10.14 3.94 -1.53
N ILE A 430 9.55 3.05 -0.73
CA ILE A 430 8.16 2.60 -0.88
C ILE A 430 7.22 3.61 -0.21
N ALA A 431 6.21 4.08 -0.94
CA ALA A 431 5.12 4.87 -0.37
C ALA A 431 4.00 3.97 0.15
N HIS A 432 3.60 2.99 -0.65
CA HIS A 432 2.43 2.15 -0.38
C HIS A 432 2.49 0.84 -1.15
N ALA A 433 1.79 -0.18 -0.67
CA ALA A 433 1.61 -1.44 -1.37
C ALA A 433 0.13 -1.76 -1.48
N SER A 434 -0.31 -2.19 -2.67
CA SER A 434 -1.71 -2.48 -2.96
C SER A 434 -1.87 -3.60 -4.00
N ALA A 435 -3.10 -4.01 -4.27
CA ALA A 435 -3.42 -4.85 -5.41
C ALA A 435 -3.78 -3.97 -6.62
N ALA A 436 -3.27 -4.32 -7.80
CA ALA A 436 -3.59 -3.63 -9.04
C ALA A 436 -3.36 -4.55 -10.25
N THR A 437 -3.77 -4.12 -11.45
CA THR A 437 -3.24 -4.68 -12.69
C THR A 437 -2.10 -3.79 -13.21
N VAL A 438 -1.18 -4.34 -14.00
CA VAL A 438 -0.11 -3.56 -14.62
C VAL A 438 -0.70 -2.44 -15.48
N SER A 439 -1.71 -2.74 -16.29
CA SER A 439 -2.39 -1.77 -17.15
C SER A 439 -2.95 -0.60 -16.34
N TRP A 440 -3.54 -0.86 -15.17
CA TRP A 440 -4.02 0.20 -14.30
C TRP A 440 -2.87 1.07 -13.76
N VAL A 441 -1.75 0.46 -13.39
CA VAL A 441 -0.55 1.19 -12.93
C VAL A 441 -0.01 2.07 -14.05
N ASP A 442 0.19 1.52 -15.25
CA ASP A 442 0.70 2.25 -16.41
C ASP A 442 -0.19 3.46 -16.74
N ASN A 443 -1.51 3.25 -16.84
CA ASN A 443 -2.49 4.31 -17.10
C ASN A 443 -2.43 5.42 -16.02
N ARG A 444 -2.21 5.02 -14.76
CA ARG A 444 -2.12 5.97 -13.65
C ARG A 444 -0.84 6.80 -13.70
N LEU A 445 0.30 6.21 -14.06
CA LEU A 445 1.56 6.93 -14.23
C LEU A 445 1.52 7.87 -15.46
N GLU A 446 0.91 7.43 -16.56
CA GLU A 446 0.69 8.28 -17.74
C GLU A 446 -0.23 9.46 -17.41
N GLY A 447 -1.33 9.21 -16.70
CA GLY A 447 -2.22 10.26 -16.22
C GLY A 447 -1.51 11.25 -15.29
N LEU A 448 -0.61 10.79 -14.43
CA LEU A 448 0.23 11.66 -13.60
C LEU A 448 1.15 12.53 -14.47
N ALA A 449 1.85 11.94 -15.44
CA ALA A 449 2.74 12.67 -16.33
C ALA A 449 1.99 13.72 -17.18
N GLU A 450 0.81 13.38 -17.69
CA GLU A 450 -0.07 14.31 -18.41
C GLU A 450 -0.50 15.50 -17.53
N ARG A 451 -0.92 15.24 -16.28
CA ARG A 451 -1.29 16.31 -15.33
C ARG A 451 -0.13 17.28 -15.10
N HIS A 452 1.07 16.76 -14.85
CA HIS A 452 2.27 17.59 -14.65
C HIS A 452 2.70 18.32 -15.92
N ARG A 453 2.55 17.72 -17.11
CA ARG A 453 2.81 18.41 -18.38
C ARG A 453 1.85 19.57 -18.62
N LYS A 454 0.56 19.39 -18.34
CA LYS A 454 -0.44 20.47 -18.38
C LYS A 454 -0.18 21.55 -17.33
N ALA A 455 0.49 21.19 -16.24
CA ALA A 455 0.88 22.08 -15.15
C ALA A 455 2.36 22.45 -15.20
N SER A 456 2.94 22.64 -16.39
CA SER A 456 4.40 22.80 -16.58
C SER A 456 5.04 23.94 -15.78
N ASN A 457 4.27 24.97 -15.41
CA ASN A 457 4.71 26.09 -14.57
C ASN A 457 4.26 25.97 -13.11
N ALA A 458 3.78 24.80 -12.69
CA ALA A 458 3.26 24.59 -11.35
C ALA A 458 4.31 24.90 -10.28
N ILE A 459 3.86 25.57 -9.22
CA ILE A 459 4.67 25.80 -8.03
C ILE A 459 4.24 24.77 -7.00
N ILE A 460 5.06 23.73 -6.84
CA ILE A 460 4.84 22.68 -5.86
C ILE A 460 5.80 22.94 -4.70
N GLY A 461 5.25 23.33 -3.55
CA GLY A 461 6.03 23.78 -2.39
C GLY A 461 6.43 22.66 -1.43
N ARG A 462 7.11 23.02 -0.35
CA ARG A 462 7.53 22.06 0.68
C ARG A 462 6.40 21.65 1.62
N PHE A 463 5.50 22.57 1.95
CA PHE A 463 4.53 22.38 3.03
C PHE A 463 3.20 21.88 2.47
N VAL A 464 2.85 20.63 2.76
CA VAL A 464 1.70 19.93 2.18
C VAL A 464 0.50 19.99 3.13
N PHE A 465 -0.66 20.36 2.60
CA PHE A 465 -1.93 20.42 3.30
C PHE A 465 -3.03 19.69 2.49
N SER A 466 -4.04 19.18 3.20
CA SER A 466 -5.21 18.56 2.56
C SER A 466 -6.09 19.60 1.86
N LEU A 467 -6.55 19.26 0.67
CA LEU A 467 -7.61 19.90 -0.09
C LEU A 467 -8.68 18.84 -0.41
N GLY A 468 -9.45 18.46 0.61
CA GLY A 468 -10.32 17.28 0.54
C GLY A 468 -9.49 16.00 0.45
N LYS A 469 -9.80 15.13 -0.53
CA LYS A 469 -9.05 13.89 -0.82
C LYS A 469 -7.71 14.12 -1.54
N LEU A 470 -7.42 15.37 -1.95
CA LEU A 470 -6.19 15.75 -2.63
C LEU A 470 -5.23 16.42 -1.66
N GLY A 471 -3.92 16.25 -1.86
CA GLY A 471 -2.90 17.04 -1.21
C GLY A 471 -2.46 18.17 -2.12
N ALA A 472 -2.31 19.36 -1.55
CA ALA A 472 -1.76 20.54 -2.19
C ALA A 472 -0.63 21.10 -1.33
N SER A 473 0.22 21.96 -1.89
CA SER A 473 1.39 22.43 -1.17
C SER A 473 1.71 23.90 -1.40
N HIS A 474 2.38 24.49 -0.42
CA HIS A 474 2.77 25.89 -0.45
C HIS A 474 4.25 26.04 -0.07
N VAL A 475 4.91 27.08 -0.61
CA VAL A 475 6.33 27.36 -0.30
C VAL A 475 6.52 27.99 1.07
N ASP A 476 5.48 28.65 1.58
CA ASP A 476 5.42 29.26 2.91
C ASP A 476 4.58 28.40 3.88
N ARG A 477 5.16 28.11 5.06
CA ARG A 477 4.54 27.26 6.10
C ARG A 477 3.32 27.92 6.74
N SER A 478 3.39 29.22 7.00
CA SER A 478 2.32 29.96 7.68
C SER A 478 1.05 29.95 6.82
N ARG A 479 1.20 30.21 5.53
CA ARG A 479 0.12 30.15 4.54
C ARG A 479 -0.41 28.74 4.33
N ALA A 480 0.45 27.72 4.24
CA ALA A 480 0.00 26.31 4.18
C ALA A 480 -0.86 25.94 5.39
N THR A 481 -0.47 26.41 6.58
CA THR A 481 -1.19 26.16 7.84
C THR A 481 -2.53 26.90 7.89
N GLU A 482 -2.58 28.14 7.40
CA GLU A 482 -3.84 28.90 7.24
C GLU A 482 -4.81 28.18 6.29
N LEU A 483 -4.33 27.74 5.12
CA LEU A 483 -5.10 26.98 4.15
C LEU A 483 -5.60 25.66 4.77
N HIS A 484 -4.73 24.91 5.45
CA HIS A 484 -5.10 23.69 6.15
C HIS A 484 -6.26 23.89 7.13
N ASN A 485 -6.21 24.97 7.91
CA ASN A 485 -7.20 25.29 8.95
C ASN A 485 -8.49 25.92 8.40
N THR A 486 -8.53 26.29 7.12
CA THR A 486 -9.76 26.78 6.46
C THR A 486 -10.81 25.68 6.37
N LYS A 487 -11.94 25.80 7.08
CA LYS A 487 -12.94 24.71 7.22
C LYS A 487 -13.61 24.26 5.92
N LYS A 488 -13.98 25.20 5.04
CA LYS A 488 -14.72 24.89 3.80
C LYS A 488 -13.74 24.57 2.67
N GLU A 489 -13.81 23.37 2.11
CA GLU A 489 -12.93 22.93 1.00
C GLU A 489 -13.02 23.87 -0.21
N THR A 490 -14.21 24.33 -0.59
CA THR A 490 -14.39 25.25 -1.72
C THR A 490 -13.69 26.59 -1.51
N VAL A 491 -13.73 27.12 -0.29
CA VAL A 491 -13.01 28.35 0.09
C VAL A 491 -11.50 28.09 0.10
N ARG A 492 -11.07 26.97 0.69
CA ARG A 492 -9.66 26.56 0.71
C ARG A 492 -9.09 26.45 -0.71
N ARG A 493 -9.82 25.80 -1.63
CA ARG A 493 -9.44 25.64 -3.05
C ARG A 493 -9.34 26.99 -3.74
N LYS A 494 -10.34 27.85 -3.55
CA LYS A 494 -10.34 29.20 -4.13
C LYS A 494 -9.13 30.02 -3.66
N ASN A 495 -8.83 30.00 -2.36
CA ASN A 495 -7.69 30.73 -1.81
C ASN A 495 -6.35 30.19 -2.32
N TYR A 496 -6.21 28.86 -2.38
CA TYR A 496 -5.01 28.23 -2.95
C TYR A 496 -4.80 28.58 -4.42
N LEU A 497 -5.86 28.55 -5.24
CA LEU A 497 -5.78 28.91 -6.66
C LEU A 497 -5.66 30.42 -6.90
N ALA A 498 -5.96 31.26 -5.92
CA ALA A 498 -5.60 32.68 -5.97
C ALA A 498 -4.08 32.86 -5.84
N ASP A 499 -3.43 32.04 -5.01
CA ASP A 499 -1.97 32.06 -4.83
C ASP A 499 -1.25 31.36 -6.01
N TYR A 500 -1.76 30.23 -6.49
CA TYR A 500 -1.20 29.44 -7.60
C TYR A 500 -2.25 29.03 -8.64
N PRO A 501 -2.74 29.95 -9.49
CA PRO A 501 -3.72 29.63 -10.53
C PRO A 501 -3.22 28.55 -11.50
N GLN A 502 -1.91 28.53 -11.77
CA GLN A 502 -1.26 27.55 -12.64
C GLN A 502 -1.28 26.10 -12.12
N ASN A 503 -1.62 25.88 -10.84
CA ASN A 503 -1.71 24.55 -10.25
C ASN A 503 -3.07 23.87 -10.49
N GLU A 504 -4.04 24.54 -11.13
CA GLU A 504 -5.40 24.01 -11.32
C GLU A 504 -5.43 22.63 -11.98
N SER A 505 -4.63 22.41 -13.01
CA SER A 505 -4.55 21.13 -13.72
C SER A 505 -4.02 19.97 -12.87
N LEU A 506 -3.26 20.24 -11.80
CA LEU A 506 -2.85 19.22 -10.82
C LEU A 506 -4.00 18.79 -9.90
N LEU A 507 -5.00 19.65 -9.72
CA LEU A 507 -6.14 19.43 -8.84
C LEU A 507 -7.34 18.76 -9.52
N ASN A 508 -7.28 18.57 -10.85
CA ASN A 508 -8.30 17.91 -11.64
C ASN A 508 -7.97 16.41 -11.72
N ARG A 509 -8.63 15.59 -10.90
CA ARG A 509 -8.46 14.13 -10.83
C ARG A 509 -9.78 13.41 -11.01
#